data_AF-A0A383W9T6-F1
#
_entry.id   AF-A0A383W9T6-F1
#
_cell.length_a   1.000
_cell.length_b   1.000
_cell.length_c   1.000
_cell.angle_alpha   90.00
_cell.angle_beta   90.00
_cell.angle_gamma   90.00
#
_symmetry.space_group_name_H-M   'P 1'
#
loop_
_entity.id
_entity.type
_entity.pdbx_description
1 polymer ?
#
loop_
_entity_poly.entity_id
_entity_poly.type
_entity_poly.pdbx_seq_one_letter_code
_entity_poly.pdbx_strand_id
1 'polypeptide(L)' 'MQSGEEDKKVLRREEEPEEYWVSKGERKGANPLSDPLAIIGLVAIFLPFGLLLIAIATGLIDTSVYR' A
#
# COMPACT_ATOMS: atom_id res chain seq x y z
N MET A 1 -5.71 -52.36 5.49
CA MET A 1 -5.01 -51.14 5.96
C MET A 1 -4.75 -50.27 4.74
N GLN A 2 -5.58 -49.24 4.51
CA GLN A 2 -5.34 -48.25 3.46
C GLN A 2 -4.34 -47.24 4.02
N SER A 3 -3.12 -47.28 3.48
CA SER A 3 -2.05 -46.34 3.79
C SER A 3 -2.43 -44.99 3.18
N GLY A 4 -2.80 -44.05 4.04
CA GLY A 4 -2.90 -42.64 3.68
C GLY A 4 -1.51 -42.09 3.43
N GLU A 5 -1.17 -41.94 2.15
CA GLU A 5 -0.04 -41.14 1.72
C GLU A 5 -0.62 -40.08 0.80
N GLU A 6 -1.03 -38.96 1.40
CA GLU A 6 -1.30 -37.75 0.64
C GLU A 6 -0.01 -37.39 -0.08
N ASP A 7 -0.06 -37.53 -1.41
CA ASP A 7 0.97 -37.18 -2.37
C ASP A 7 1.51 -35.78 -2.03
N LYS A 8 2.62 -35.72 -1.29
CA LYS A 8 3.33 -34.47 -1.00
C LYS A 8 3.92 -34.00 -2.33
N LYS A 9 3.16 -33.17 -3.05
CA LYS A 9 3.66 -32.43 -4.19
C LYS A 9 4.86 -31.60 -3.74
N VAL A 10 6.05 -32.13 -4.02
CA VAL A 10 7.31 -31.40 -3.87
C VAL A 10 7.22 -30.22 -4.83
N LEU A 11 7.13 -29.01 -4.29
CA LEU A 11 7.14 -27.78 -5.07
C LEU A 11 8.47 -27.74 -5.85
N ARG A 12 8.41 -27.98 -7.15
CA ARG A 12 9.60 -27.93 -8.02
C ARG A 12 9.80 -26.51 -8.50
N ARG A 13 11.05 -26.11 -8.70
CA ARG A 13 11.39 -24.75 -9.18
C ARG A 13 10.81 -24.47 -10.56
N GLU A 14 10.63 -25.51 -11.37
CA GLU A 14 9.97 -25.44 -12.68
C GLU A 14 8.44 -25.28 -12.59
N GLU A 15 7.85 -25.62 -11.44
CA GLU A 15 6.42 -25.52 -11.14
C GLU A 15 6.10 -24.28 -10.29
N GLU A 16 7.11 -23.52 -9.87
CA GLU A 16 6.91 -22.22 -9.22
C GLU A 16 6.26 -21.26 -10.21
N PRO A 17 5.13 -20.61 -9.85
CA PRO A 17 4.55 -19.61 -10.72
C PRO A 17 5.56 -18.47 -10.88
N GLU A 18 5.80 -18.05 -12.13
CA GLU A 18 6.72 -16.93 -12.43
C GLU A 18 6.35 -15.64 -11.68
N GLU A 19 5.08 -15.51 -11.31
CA GLU A 19 4.52 -14.38 -10.58
C GLU A 19 4.05 -14.82 -9.20
N TYR A 20 4.91 -14.69 -8.18
CA TYR A 20 4.46 -14.91 -6.80
C TYR A 20 4.16 -13.59 -6.06
N TRP A 21 4.63 -12.42 -6.53
CA TRP A 21 4.59 -11.20 -5.70
C TRP A 21 4.35 -9.87 -6.43
N VAL A 22 4.02 -9.89 -7.73
CA VAL A 22 3.82 -8.65 -8.51
C VAL A 22 2.43 -8.66 -9.10
N SER A 23 1.62 -7.66 -8.78
CA SER A 23 0.31 -7.48 -9.39
C SER A 23 0.46 -7.09 -10.88
N LYS A 24 -0.55 -7.42 -11.68
CA LYS A 24 -0.59 -7.02 -13.11
C LYS A 24 -0.47 -5.50 -13.29
N GLY A 25 -0.86 -4.70 -12.30
CA GLY A 25 -0.74 -3.24 -12.30
C GLY A 25 0.71 -2.79 -12.09
N GLU A 26 1.39 -3.35 -11.08
CA GLU A 26 2.81 -3.06 -10.81
C GLU A 26 3.70 -3.45 -11.99
N ARG A 27 3.41 -4.57 -12.67
CA ARG A 27 4.15 -5.00 -13.87
C ARG A 27 4.00 -4.05 -15.06
N LYS A 28 2.86 -3.34 -15.15
CA LYS A 28 2.60 -2.34 -16.19
C LYS A 28 3.19 -0.97 -15.84
N GLY A 29 3.88 -0.84 -14.71
CA GLY A 29 4.39 0.44 -14.21
C GLY A 29 3.25 1.38 -13.81
N ALA A 30 2.14 0.83 -13.29
CA ALA A 30 1.03 1.65 -12.82
C ALA A 30 1.52 2.61 -11.73
N ASN A 31 1.35 3.90 -11.98
CA ASN A 31 1.70 4.95 -11.04
C ASN A 31 0.75 4.88 -9.83
N PRO A 32 1.22 5.08 -8.59
CA PRO A 32 0.37 5.28 -7.42
C PRO A 32 -0.75 6.32 -7.61
N LEU A 33 -0.57 7.31 -8.49
CA LEU A 33 -1.61 8.28 -8.83
C LEU A 33 -2.72 7.73 -9.74
N SER A 34 -2.58 6.49 -10.22
CA SER A 34 -3.53 5.80 -11.09
C SER A 34 -4.24 4.64 -10.39
N ASP A 35 -3.84 4.30 -9.16
CA ASP A 35 -4.51 3.32 -8.32
C ASP A 35 -5.42 4.04 -7.30
N PRO A 36 -6.75 3.84 -7.37
CA PRO A 36 -7.69 4.46 -6.41
C PRO A 36 -7.33 4.18 -4.95
N LEU A 37 -6.82 2.99 -4.62
CA LEU A 37 -6.46 2.64 -3.25
C LEU A 37 -5.21 3.39 -2.79
N ALA A 38 -4.21 3.50 -3.67
CA ALA A 38 -3.00 4.26 -3.38
C ALA A 38 -3.30 5.77 -3.22
N ILE A 39 -4.21 6.32 -4.02
CA ILE A 39 -4.66 7.72 -3.89
C ILE A 39 -5.32 7.94 -2.53
N ILE A 40 -6.20 7.04 -2.09
CA ILE A 40 -6.84 7.14 -0.76
C ILE A 40 -5.78 7.11 0.35
N GLY A 41 -4.80 6.21 0.25
CA GLY A 41 -3.68 6.15 1.20
C GLY A 41 -2.86 7.45 1.24
N LEU A 42 -2.55 8.01 0.06
CA LEU A 42 -1.82 9.26 -0.05
C LEU A 42 -2.60 10.43 0.57
N VAL A 43 -3.90 10.54 0.25
CA VAL A 43 -4.76 11.55 0.87
C VAL A 43 -4.80 11.37 2.38
N ALA A 44 -5.00 10.15 2.89
CA ALA A 44 -5.07 9.89 4.33
C ALA A 44 -3.79 10.33 5.08
N ILE A 45 -2.62 10.13 4.47
CA ILE A 45 -1.34 10.55 5.03
C ILE A 45 -1.21 12.08 5.04
N PHE A 46 -1.58 12.76 3.95
CA PHE A 46 -1.40 14.22 3.84
C PHE A 46 -2.53 15.06 4.43
N LEU A 47 -3.73 14.50 4.58
CA LEU A 47 -4.91 15.15 5.15
C LEU A 47 -4.62 15.82 6.51
N PRO A 48 -4.00 15.18 7.52
CA PRO A 48 -3.71 15.84 8.80
C PRO A 48 -2.81 17.07 8.64
N PHE A 49 -1.84 17.03 7.74
CA PHE A 49 -0.94 18.16 7.50
C PHE A 49 -1.65 19.28 6.74
N GLY A 50 -2.51 18.96 5.78
CA GLY A 50 -3.33 19.94 5.07
C GLY A 50 -4.27 20.69 6.02
N LEU A 51 -4.95 19.96 6.91
CA LEU A 51 -5.80 20.55 7.95
C LEU A 51 -4.99 21.43 8.91
N LEU A 52 -3.83 20.95 9.35
CA LEU A 52 -2.93 21.72 10.22
C LEU A 52 -2.48 23.02 9.57
N LEU A 53 -2.04 22.97 8.30
CA LEU A 53 -1.63 24.15 7.54
C LEU A 53 -2.76 25.17 7.40
N ILE A 54 -3.98 24.72 7.12
CA ILE A 54 -5.16 25.59 7.04
C ILE A 54 -5.45 26.22 8.40
N ALA A 55 -5.37 25.45 9.49
CA ALA A 55 -5.62 25.96 10.84
C ALA A 55 -4.59 27.02 11.26
N ILE A 56 -3.32 26.85 10.88
CA ILE A 56 -2.27 27.86 11.09
C ILE A 56 -2.54 29.11 10.23
N ALA A 57 -2.81 28.93 8.92
CA ALA A 57 -3.01 30.04 7.99
C ALA A 57 -4.24 30.90 8.31
N THR A 58 -5.29 30.29 8.87
CA THR A 58 -6.52 30.99 9.27
C THR A 58 -6.44 31.60 10.68
N GLY A 59 -5.36 31.34 11.42
CA GLY A 59 -5.20 31.82 12.80
C GLY A 59 -5.99 31.01 13.84
N LEU A 60 -6.55 29.86 13.47
CA LEU A 60 -7.13 28.88 14.40
C LEU A 60 -6.08 28.28 15.34
N ILE A 61 -4.85 28.14 14.85
CA ILE A 61 -3.68 27.74 15.64
C ILE A 61 -2.67 28.89 15.61
N ASP A 62 -2.40 29.48 16.78
CA ASP A 62 -1.38 30.50 16.95
C ASP A 62 0.00 29.85 17.17
N THR A 63 0.95 30.21 16.32
CA THR A 63 2.34 29.74 16.39
C THR A 63 3.28 30.79 16.97
N SER A 64 2.80 32.01 17.21
CA SER A 64 3.58 33.14 17.74
C SER A 64 3.96 33.00 19.21
N VAL A 65 3.24 32.14 19.95
CA VAL A 65 3.46 31.86 21.38
C VAL A 65 4.83 31.21 21.66
N TYR A 66 5.45 30.61 20.65
CA TYR A 66 6.76 29.96 20.76
C TYR A 66 7.93 30.82 20.25
N ARG A 67 7.69 32.11 20.02
CA ARG A 67 8.71 33.08 19.58
C ARG A 67 9.54 33.60 20.75
#